data_AF-A0A3A9BSB6-F1
#
_entry.id   AF-A0A3A9BSB6-F1
#
_cell.length_a   1.000
_cell.length_b   1.000
_cell.length_c   1.000
_cell.angle_alpha   90.00
_cell.angle_beta   90.00
_cell.angle_gamma   90.00
#
_symmetry.space_group_name_H-M   'P 1'
#
loop_
_entity.id
_entity.type
_entity.pdbx_description
1 polymer ?
#
loop_
_entity_poly.entity_id
_entity_poly.type
_entity_poly.pdbx_seq_one_letter_code
_entity_poly.pdbx_strand_id
1 'polypeptide(L)'
;MEKGDIMKKSVSKKMFALSVLMSAGMLLAGCSGTAAEPSESTPAGSSTEAMQGSVGVAESGTNHISEKVSDMLVIDADVILPKEQVYSVYALTKQTFPREDLDVFFGTSEAAVTDHPEWVGAYSAETEEGGYFSTNPYGNFTYAKDEERDDYIVYLVESAYYNAGSCSFQKEEIQDLSFLDAEKAVQMGKEKIKELTGQYSEVLVAYSLNKEILTELEEKYRQTQKYQEDAQTRKETTVDDWSDADEIYYMEYELTKDGLPIYSGINEPGISMAVETFWTAETRITMMLDKDGIRYIASKGGSFDASPEAEAQTIISAEAALEAVKEIYMNTILSSQVTISRIWLEYVVVPDREEKEQYKLVPYWCVQIDSPSGNSSAERINAITGGNLSYGE
;
A
#
# COMPACT_ATOMS: atom_id res chain seq x y z
N MET A 1 -42.20 0.24 44.92
CA MET A 1 -42.92 -0.32 43.76
C MET A 1 -43.08 0.83 42.77
N GLU A 2 -42.08 1.17 41.95
CA GLU A 2 -41.38 0.34 40.94
C GLU A 2 -42.42 -0.19 39.93
N LYS A 3 -42.37 0.01 38.60
CA LYS A 3 -41.32 0.24 37.58
C LYS A 3 -41.96 1.09 36.45
N GLY A 4 -41.30 1.95 35.67
CA GLY A 4 -39.92 1.92 35.20
C GLY A 4 -39.80 1.13 33.90
N ASP A 5 -40.48 1.55 32.83
CA ASP A 5 -40.45 0.87 31.52
C ASP A 5 -39.20 1.32 30.74
N ILE A 6 -38.20 0.45 30.69
CA ILE A 6 -36.97 0.62 29.92
C ILE A 6 -37.25 0.04 28.54
N MET A 7 -37.36 0.91 27.53
CA MET A 7 -37.32 0.49 26.12
C MET A 7 -35.93 -0.08 25.83
N LYS A 8 -35.89 -1.41 25.61
CA LYS A 8 -34.73 -2.11 25.05
C LYS A 8 -34.50 -1.60 23.62
N LYS A 9 -33.38 -0.93 23.38
CA LYS A 9 -32.83 -0.74 22.03
C LYS A 9 -32.62 -2.13 21.40
N SER A 10 -33.29 -2.41 20.29
CA SER A 10 -33.05 -3.61 19.50
C SER A 10 -31.76 -3.41 18.72
N VAL A 11 -30.72 -4.16 19.08
CA VAL A 11 -29.48 -4.26 18.27
C VAL A 11 -29.85 -4.95 16.97
N SER A 12 -29.83 -4.18 15.87
CA SER A 12 -30.01 -4.70 14.53
C SER A 12 -28.74 -5.40 14.11
N LYS A 13 -28.74 -6.75 14.09
CA LYS A 13 -27.69 -7.53 13.43
C LYS A 13 -27.78 -7.26 11.92
N LYS A 14 -26.95 -6.38 11.38
CA LYS A 14 -26.79 -6.23 9.92
C LYS A 14 -25.82 -7.30 9.43
N MET A 15 -26.31 -8.11 8.48
CA MET A 15 -25.55 -9.13 7.76
C MET A 15 -24.51 -8.48 6.85
N PHE A 16 -23.27 -8.95 6.92
CA PHE A 16 -22.25 -8.71 5.89
C PHE A 16 -22.66 -9.42 4.59
N ALA A 17 -22.72 -8.66 3.49
CA ALA A 17 -22.78 -9.21 2.14
C ALA A 17 -21.36 -9.16 1.55
N LEU A 18 -20.62 -10.28 1.64
CA LEU A 18 -19.41 -10.49 0.84
C LEU A 18 -19.80 -11.11 -0.50
N SER A 19 -19.41 -10.45 -1.58
CA SER A 19 -19.56 -10.92 -2.96
C SER A 19 -18.64 -12.10 -3.24
N VAL A 20 -19.21 -13.28 -3.46
CA VAL A 20 -18.51 -14.48 -3.95
C VAL A 20 -18.62 -14.52 -5.47
N LEU A 21 -17.52 -14.30 -6.19
CA LEU A 21 -17.41 -14.61 -7.62
C LEU A 21 -16.95 -16.07 -7.76
N MET A 22 -17.91 -16.97 -7.96
CA MET A 22 -17.64 -18.36 -8.33
C MET A 22 -17.19 -18.43 -9.80
N SER A 23 -15.92 -18.74 -10.03
CA SER A 23 -15.36 -19.08 -11.32
C SER A 23 -15.84 -20.46 -11.77
N ALA A 24 -16.73 -20.50 -12.77
CA ALA A 24 -17.06 -21.71 -13.49
C ALA A 24 -15.96 -22.00 -14.54
N GLY A 25 -15.18 -23.04 -14.31
CA GLY A 25 -14.17 -23.52 -15.24
C GLY A 25 -14.79 -24.06 -16.53
N MET A 26 -14.21 -23.66 -17.66
CA MET A 26 -14.32 -24.39 -18.92
C MET A 26 -12.94 -24.92 -19.29
N LEU A 27 -12.79 -26.23 -19.10
CA LEU A 27 -11.74 -27.04 -19.69
C LEU A 27 -11.82 -26.97 -21.21
N LEU A 28 -10.72 -26.59 -21.86
CA LEU A 28 -10.46 -27.00 -23.24
C LEU A 28 -9.08 -27.65 -23.31
N ALA A 29 -9.12 -28.92 -23.67
CA ALA A 29 -7.97 -29.75 -24.04
C ALA A 29 -7.32 -29.22 -25.33
N GLY A 30 -6.00 -29.32 -25.42
CA GLY A 30 -5.25 -28.92 -26.61
C GLY A 30 -3.82 -29.46 -26.66
N CYS A 31 -3.71 -30.75 -26.96
CA CYS A 31 -2.65 -31.48 -27.66
C CYS A 31 -1.15 -31.14 -27.45
N SER A 32 -0.47 -32.18 -26.94
CA SER A 32 0.96 -32.48 -27.01
C SER A 32 1.63 -32.29 -28.37
N GLY A 33 2.85 -31.75 -28.36
CA GLY A 33 3.84 -31.86 -29.42
C GLY A 33 5.25 -32.00 -28.82
N THR A 34 5.89 -33.13 -29.09
CA THR A 34 7.13 -33.62 -28.50
C THR A 34 8.40 -33.01 -29.11
N ALA A 35 9.34 -32.67 -28.22
CA ALA A 35 10.81 -32.57 -28.30
C ALA A 35 11.54 -32.54 -29.66
N ALA A 36 12.49 -31.59 -29.77
CA ALA A 36 13.84 -31.83 -30.31
C ALA A 36 14.83 -30.75 -29.81
N GLU A 37 15.91 -31.21 -29.17
CA GLU A 37 17.21 -30.53 -28.98
C GLU A 37 18.30 -31.55 -29.36
N PRO A 38 19.59 -31.20 -29.52
CA PRO A 38 20.19 -29.89 -29.83
C PRO A 38 21.20 -29.99 -31.00
N SER A 39 21.71 -28.86 -31.48
CA SER A 39 23.00 -28.86 -32.19
C SER A 39 23.79 -27.58 -31.92
N GLU A 40 24.93 -27.78 -31.26
CA GLU A 40 26.03 -26.83 -31.06
C GLU A 40 26.59 -26.30 -32.39
N SER A 41 27.00 -25.03 -32.41
CA SER A 41 28.33 -24.64 -32.92
C SER A 41 28.63 -23.17 -32.62
N THR A 42 29.69 -22.95 -31.84
CA THR A 42 30.47 -21.70 -31.79
C THR A 42 31.52 -21.73 -32.91
N PRO A 43 32.01 -20.57 -33.42
CA PRO A 43 33.30 -20.10 -32.91
C PRO A 43 33.45 -18.57 -32.75
N ALA A 44 34.02 -18.21 -31.59
CA ALA A 44 35.00 -17.18 -31.26
C ALA A 44 35.22 -15.91 -32.13
N GLY A 45 35.24 -14.75 -31.45
CA GLY A 45 36.44 -13.89 -31.47
C GLY A 45 36.24 -12.36 -31.53
N SER A 46 36.59 -11.70 -30.40
CA SER A 46 37.09 -10.30 -30.26
C SER A 46 36.03 -9.18 -30.38
N SER A 47 35.91 -8.20 -29.47
CA SER A 47 36.95 -7.50 -28.71
C SER A 47 36.37 -6.89 -27.42
N THR A 48 37.02 -7.13 -26.29
CA THR A 48 36.79 -6.46 -25.00
C THR A 48 37.54 -5.14 -24.96
N GLU A 49 36.84 -4.01 -24.84
CA GLU A 49 37.42 -2.80 -24.27
C GLU A 49 37.05 -2.73 -22.78
N ALA A 50 38.08 -2.76 -21.96
CA ALA A 50 37.99 -2.61 -20.52
C ALA A 50 37.77 -1.12 -20.18
N MET A 51 36.64 -0.79 -19.57
CA MET A 51 36.56 0.42 -18.75
C MET A 51 36.98 0.08 -17.32
N GLN A 52 38.15 0.56 -16.98
CA GLN A 52 38.69 0.59 -15.62
C GLN A 52 37.98 1.67 -14.80
N GLY A 53 37.33 1.24 -13.72
CA GLY A 53 37.53 1.81 -12.39
C GLY A 53 36.89 3.17 -12.08
N SER A 54 35.78 3.10 -11.36
CA SER A 54 35.68 3.77 -10.06
C SER A 54 34.76 2.93 -9.19
N VAL A 55 35.30 2.26 -8.16
CA VAL A 55 34.49 1.85 -7.01
C VAL A 55 34.25 3.14 -6.23
N GLY A 56 33.28 3.91 -6.71
CA GLY A 56 32.79 5.10 -6.03
C GLY A 56 32.07 4.66 -4.78
N VAL A 57 32.41 5.28 -3.66
CA VAL A 57 31.53 5.35 -2.49
C VAL A 57 30.12 5.66 -3.01
N ALA A 58 29.14 4.83 -2.68
CA ALA A 58 27.77 5.04 -3.12
C ALA A 58 27.32 6.44 -2.71
N GLU A 59 27.19 7.35 -3.68
CA GLU A 59 26.61 8.66 -3.44
C GLU A 59 25.13 8.45 -3.18
N SER A 60 24.70 8.46 -1.91
CA SER A 60 23.29 8.53 -1.57
C SER A 60 22.72 9.85 -2.10
N GLY A 61 21.63 9.81 -2.86
CA GLY A 61 21.04 11.01 -3.45
C GLY A 61 20.13 10.70 -4.63
N THR A 62 19.64 11.78 -5.25
CA THR A 62 18.86 11.71 -6.49
C THR A 62 19.75 12.13 -7.65
N ASN A 63 19.95 11.24 -8.60
CA ASN A 63 20.65 11.50 -9.85
C ASN A 63 19.62 11.58 -10.98
N HIS A 64 19.83 12.49 -11.93
CA HIS A 64 18.98 12.57 -13.10
C HIS A 64 19.71 11.99 -14.32
N ILE A 65 19.05 11.10 -15.06
CA ILE A 65 19.56 10.50 -16.30
C ILE A 65 18.61 10.79 -17.45
N SER A 66 19.18 11.09 -18.63
CA SER A 66 18.39 11.36 -19.83
C SER A 66 19.06 10.71 -21.05
N GLU A 67 18.33 9.84 -21.73
CA GLU A 67 18.82 9.04 -22.85
C GLU A 67 17.68 8.71 -23.83
N LYS A 68 17.89 8.95 -25.13
CA LYS A 68 16.98 8.42 -26.16
C LYS A 68 17.46 7.03 -26.60
N VAL A 69 16.83 5.98 -26.09
CA VAL A 69 17.16 4.58 -26.42
C VAL A 69 16.65 4.20 -27.80
N SER A 70 15.42 4.59 -28.14
CA SER A 70 14.84 4.42 -29.48
C SER A 70 13.78 5.49 -29.77
N ASP A 71 13.10 5.41 -30.92
CA ASP A 71 11.94 6.27 -31.20
C ASP A 71 10.73 5.95 -30.29
N MET A 72 10.68 4.74 -29.73
CA MET A 72 9.58 4.28 -28.88
C MET A 72 9.93 4.23 -27.39
N LEU A 73 11.20 4.39 -27.01
CA LEU A 73 11.66 4.34 -25.62
C LEU A 73 12.62 5.51 -25.35
N VAL A 74 12.22 6.36 -24.41
CA VAL A 74 13.04 7.45 -23.87
C VAL A 74 13.24 7.24 -22.38
N ILE A 75 14.38 7.65 -21.88
CA ILE A 75 14.70 7.73 -20.46
C ILE A 75 14.86 9.20 -20.15
N ASP A 76 14.11 9.66 -19.16
CA ASP A 76 14.20 11.00 -18.58
C ASP A 76 13.85 10.85 -17.10
N ALA A 77 14.78 10.23 -16.36
CA ALA A 77 14.47 9.59 -15.09
C ALA A 77 15.25 10.18 -13.92
N ASP A 78 14.53 10.37 -12.81
CA ASP A 78 15.15 10.55 -11.50
C ASP A 78 15.45 9.20 -10.86
N VAL A 79 16.72 8.96 -10.57
CA VAL A 79 17.25 7.75 -9.92
C VAL A 79 17.53 8.05 -8.47
N ILE A 80 16.74 7.44 -7.58
CA ILE A 80 16.87 7.57 -6.13
C ILE A 80 17.77 6.44 -5.64
N LEU A 81 19.01 6.78 -5.31
CA LEU A 81 20.00 5.82 -4.85
C LEU A 81 19.83 5.53 -3.35
N PRO A 82 19.82 4.25 -2.94
CA PRO A 82 19.75 3.86 -1.54
C PRO A 82 21.02 4.31 -0.79
N LYS A 83 20.89 4.47 0.52
CA LYS A 83 22.03 4.81 1.40
C LYS A 83 23.00 3.64 1.55
N GLU A 84 22.48 2.42 1.51
CA GLU A 84 23.23 1.18 1.67
C GLU A 84 23.25 0.40 0.35
N GLN A 85 24.18 -0.54 0.23
CA GLN A 85 24.30 -1.45 -0.93
C GLN A 85 24.06 -2.91 -0.56
N VAL A 86 23.65 -3.15 0.68
CA VAL A 86 23.36 -4.47 1.22
C VAL A 86 21.99 -4.43 1.88
N TYR A 87 21.12 -5.36 1.49
CA TYR A 87 19.76 -5.48 2.00
C TYR A 87 19.43 -6.94 2.21
N SER A 88 18.56 -7.21 3.19
CA SER A 88 18.14 -8.57 3.51
C SER A 88 16.77 -8.87 2.89
N VAL A 89 16.52 -10.16 2.65
CA VAL A 89 15.19 -10.71 2.39
C VAL A 89 14.63 -11.26 3.69
N TYR A 90 13.45 -10.80 4.08
CA TYR A 90 12.84 -11.18 5.35
C TYR A 90 11.73 -12.20 5.14
N ALA A 91 11.77 -13.31 5.87
CA ALA A 91 10.55 -14.10 6.08
C ALA A 91 9.57 -13.26 6.91
N LEU A 92 8.31 -13.25 6.51
CA LEU A 92 7.24 -12.51 7.18
C LEU A 92 6.30 -13.46 7.88
N THR A 93 6.04 -13.16 9.15
CA THR A 93 4.89 -13.72 9.87
C THR A 93 3.85 -12.62 10.02
N LYS A 94 2.58 -12.95 9.75
CA LYS A 94 1.48 -12.01 9.95
C LYS A 94 1.43 -11.60 11.41
N GLN A 95 1.38 -10.29 11.65
CA GLN A 95 1.33 -9.77 13.00
C GLN A 95 -0.02 -10.12 13.62
N THR A 96 0.03 -10.73 14.80
CA THR A 96 -1.16 -10.85 15.66
C THR A 96 -1.22 -9.62 16.54
N PHE A 97 -2.41 -9.09 16.78
CA PHE A 97 -2.63 -8.04 17.76
C PHE A 97 -3.32 -8.65 18.98
N PRO A 98 -2.56 -8.98 20.04
CA PRO A 98 -3.14 -9.52 21.25
C PRO A 98 -4.12 -8.53 21.83
N ARG A 99 -5.22 -9.06 22.35
CA ARG A 99 -6.26 -8.25 22.96
C ARG A 99 -5.70 -7.36 24.07
N GLU A 100 -4.88 -7.90 24.96
CA GLU A 100 -4.26 -7.15 26.06
C GLU A 100 -3.50 -5.88 25.61
N ASP A 101 -2.82 -5.93 24.47
CA ASP A 101 -2.10 -4.78 23.93
C ASP A 101 -3.05 -3.71 23.39
N LEU A 102 -4.13 -4.14 22.74
CA LEU A 102 -5.14 -3.25 22.17
C LEU A 102 -6.07 -2.66 23.24
N ASP A 103 -6.36 -3.43 24.29
CA ASP A 103 -7.10 -2.98 25.46
C ASP A 103 -6.32 -1.84 26.16
N VAL A 104 -5.00 -1.96 26.26
CA VAL A 104 -4.11 -0.91 26.79
C VAL A 104 -4.02 0.29 25.86
N PHE A 105 -3.95 0.08 24.54
CA PHE A 105 -3.77 1.15 23.57
C PHE A 105 -5.04 2.00 23.36
N PHE A 106 -6.22 1.35 23.27
CA PHE A 106 -7.49 2.01 22.95
C PHE A 106 -8.45 2.15 24.15
N GLY A 107 -8.18 1.53 25.30
CA GLY A 107 -9.09 1.57 26.45
C GLY A 107 -10.38 0.78 26.20
N THR A 108 -10.26 -0.45 25.72
CA THR A 108 -11.43 -1.26 25.31
C THR A 108 -12.23 -1.78 26.52
N SER A 109 -13.54 -2.02 26.34
CA SER A 109 -14.37 -2.64 27.38
C SER A 109 -14.47 -4.16 27.22
N GLU A 110 -14.30 -4.93 28.31
CA GLU A 110 -14.34 -6.41 28.22
C GLU A 110 -15.74 -6.96 27.87
N ALA A 111 -16.80 -6.17 28.04
CA ALA A 111 -18.18 -6.62 27.91
C ALA A 111 -18.71 -6.71 26.47
N ALA A 112 -17.99 -6.14 25.50
CA ALA A 112 -18.46 -5.96 24.12
C ALA A 112 -17.59 -6.68 23.08
N VAL A 113 -16.86 -7.72 23.48
CA VAL A 113 -15.96 -8.48 22.61
C VAL A 113 -16.72 -9.57 21.84
N THR A 114 -16.44 -9.68 20.54
CA THR A 114 -16.98 -10.71 19.65
C THR A 114 -15.85 -11.43 18.92
N ASP A 115 -15.76 -12.75 19.12
CA ASP A 115 -14.90 -13.63 18.31
C ASP A 115 -15.61 -13.99 16.98
N HIS A 116 -14.86 -14.03 15.88
CA HIS A 116 -15.38 -14.40 14.57
C HIS A 116 -14.93 -15.83 14.20
N PRO A 117 -15.72 -16.88 14.51
CA PRO A 117 -15.30 -18.28 14.34
C PRO A 117 -15.01 -18.68 12.89
N GLU A 118 -15.53 -17.94 11.93
CA GLU A 118 -15.25 -18.07 10.49
C GLU A 118 -13.81 -17.66 10.10
N TRP A 119 -13.12 -16.86 10.93
CA TRP A 119 -11.75 -16.38 10.70
C TRP A 119 -10.93 -16.54 11.99
N VAL A 120 -10.26 -17.68 12.14
CA VAL A 120 -9.47 -18.00 13.35
C VAL A 120 -8.44 -16.91 13.63
N GLY A 121 -8.60 -16.19 14.74
CA GLY A 121 -7.74 -15.07 15.14
C GLY A 121 -8.31 -13.68 14.87
N ALA A 122 -9.47 -13.57 14.22
CA ALA A 122 -10.23 -12.32 14.11
C ALA A 122 -11.07 -12.08 15.36
N TYR A 123 -11.12 -10.83 15.80
CA TYR A 123 -12.05 -10.39 16.84
C TYR A 123 -12.45 -8.93 16.61
N SER A 124 -13.56 -8.53 17.23
CA SER A 124 -13.95 -7.13 17.35
C SER A 124 -14.35 -6.78 18.77
N ALA A 125 -14.23 -5.50 19.14
CA ALA A 125 -14.50 -4.99 20.47
C ALA A 125 -15.07 -3.56 20.41
N GLU A 126 -15.86 -3.19 21.41
CA GLU A 126 -16.25 -1.79 21.65
C GLU A 126 -15.46 -1.20 22.82
N THR A 127 -14.99 0.04 22.68
CA THR A 127 -14.34 0.79 23.76
C THR A 127 -15.35 1.26 24.80
N GLU A 128 -14.87 1.62 25.99
CA GLU A 128 -15.75 2.16 27.04
C GLU A 128 -16.51 3.42 26.57
N GLU A 129 -15.93 4.16 25.62
CA GLU A 129 -16.50 5.37 25.03
C GLU A 129 -17.37 5.10 23.79
N GLY A 130 -17.52 3.84 23.37
CA GLY A 130 -18.37 3.42 22.26
C GLY A 130 -17.67 3.37 20.89
N GLY A 131 -16.34 3.51 20.83
CA GLY A 131 -15.57 3.28 19.62
C GLY A 131 -15.52 1.80 19.26
N TYR A 132 -15.31 1.48 17.98
CA TYR A 132 -15.26 0.12 17.46
C TYR A 132 -13.85 -0.24 17.02
N PHE A 133 -13.40 -1.44 17.39
CA PHE A 133 -12.15 -2.04 16.94
C PHE A 133 -12.44 -3.39 16.26
N SER A 134 -11.73 -3.69 15.19
CA SER A 134 -11.70 -5.03 14.58
C SER A 134 -10.33 -5.38 14.04
N THR A 135 -9.99 -6.67 14.09
CA THR A 135 -8.77 -7.21 13.48
C THR A 135 -9.06 -8.52 12.78
N ASN A 136 -8.20 -8.90 11.83
CA ASN A 136 -8.25 -10.17 11.14
C ASN A 136 -6.90 -10.91 11.20
N PRO A 137 -6.86 -12.21 10.86
CA PRO A 137 -5.66 -13.02 10.97
C PRO A 137 -4.59 -12.67 9.91
N TYR A 138 -4.86 -11.70 9.04
CA TYR A 138 -3.95 -11.23 7.99
C TYR A 138 -3.21 -9.96 8.41
N GLY A 139 -3.22 -9.63 9.70
CA GLY A 139 -2.53 -8.45 10.24
C GLY A 139 -3.23 -7.13 9.92
N ASN A 140 -4.47 -7.15 9.42
CA ASN A 140 -5.24 -5.92 9.26
C ASN A 140 -5.97 -5.61 10.56
N PHE A 141 -6.14 -4.34 10.82
CA PHE A 141 -6.98 -3.85 11.90
C PHE A 141 -7.62 -2.53 11.51
N THR A 142 -8.73 -2.22 12.17
CA THR A 142 -9.41 -0.93 12.07
C THR A 142 -9.91 -0.55 13.45
N TYR A 143 -9.66 0.70 13.84
CA TYR A 143 -10.29 1.39 14.95
C TYR A 143 -11.02 2.62 14.42
N ALA A 144 -12.24 2.84 14.88
CA ALA A 144 -13.02 4.05 14.64
C ALA A 144 -13.72 4.49 15.92
N LYS A 145 -13.62 5.76 16.29
CA LYS A 145 -14.29 6.32 17.47
C LYS A 145 -15.80 6.47 17.22
N ASP A 146 -16.19 6.78 15.99
CA ASP A 146 -17.56 6.80 15.49
C ASP A 146 -17.58 6.15 14.11
N GLU A 147 -17.88 4.85 14.03
CA GLU A 147 -17.78 4.04 12.80
C GLU A 147 -18.48 4.71 11.60
N GLU A 148 -19.72 5.21 11.78
CA GLU A 148 -20.49 5.80 10.68
C GLU A 148 -19.89 7.12 10.20
N ARG A 149 -19.51 8.01 11.14
CA ARG A 149 -18.95 9.32 10.80
C ARG A 149 -17.53 9.20 10.25
N ASP A 150 -16.71 8.35 10.83
CA ASP A 150 -15.29 8.22 10.52
C ASP A 150 -15.08 7.50 9.18
N ASP A 151 -15.83 6.43 8.91
CA ASP A 151 -15.80 5.79 7.58
C ASP A 151 -16.28 6.75 6.49
N TYR A 152 -17.24 7.64 6.80
CA TYR A 152 -17.72 8.64 5.86
C TYR A 152 -16.65 9.69 5.54
N ILE A 153 -15.89 10.17 6.54
CA ILE A 153 -14.78 11.11 6.33
C ILE A 153 -13.69 10.46 5.47
N VAL A 154 -13.29 9.22 5.81
CA VAL A 154 -12.32 8.46 5.00
C VAL A 154 -12.83 8.37 3.57
N TYR A 155 -14.09 7.97 3.38
CA TYR A 155 -14.68 7.85 2.06
C TYR A 155 -14.70 9.17 1.28
N LEU A 156 -15.02 10.31 1.91
CA LEU A 156 -14.99 11.62 1.26
C LEU A 156 -13.59 11.96 0.75
N VAL A 157 -12.57 11.77 1.59
CA VAL A 157 -11.16 11.98 1.23
C VAL A 157 -10.77 11.04 0.09
N GLU A 158 -10.95 9.73 0.27
CA GLU A 158 -10.64 8.72 -0.74
C GLU A 158 -11.34 9.01 -2.07
N SER A 159 -12.62 9.43 -2.05
CA SER A 159 -13.37 9.74 -3.26
C SER A 159 -12.85 10.97 -4.01
N ALA A 160 -12.42 11.99 -3.27
CA ALA A 160 -11.91 13.23 -3.85
C ALA A 160 -10.51 13.06 -4.44
N TYR A 161 -9.67 12.24 -3.81
CA TYR A 161 -8.26 12.13 -4.15
C TYR A 161 -7.91 10.86 -4.95
N TYR A 162 -8.48 9.69 -4.64
CA TYR A 162 -8.15 8.43 -5.34
C TYR A 162 -8.88 8.24 -6.66
N ASN A 163 -10.14 8.67 -6.76
CA ASN A 163 -10.94 8.47 -7.98
C ASN A 163 -10.69 9.55 -9.05
N ALA A 164 -9.81 10.53 -8.80
CA ALA A 164 -9.51 11.62 -9.72
C ALA A 164 -8.51 11.26 -10.84
N GLY A 165 -7.95 10.04 -10.84
CA GLY A 165 -7.23 9.47 -11.99
C GLY A 165 -5.81 10.00 -12.23
N SER A 166 -5.17 10.66 -11.26
CA SER A 166 -3.76 11.07 -11.35
C SER A 166 -2.93 10.41 -10.26
N CYS A 167 -1.83 9.73 -10.63
CA CYS A 167 -0.77 9.25 -9.72
C CYS A 167 0.05 10.39 -9.11
N SER A 168 -0.60 11.51 -8.76
CA SER A 168 0.04 12.69 -8.21
C SER A 168 -0.70 13.12 -6.95
N PHE A 169 -0.60 12.30 -5.90
CA PHE A 169 -0.88 12.78 -4.55
C PHE A 169 0.30 13.66 -4.16
N GLN A 170 0.09 14.97 -4.16
CA GLN A 170 1.12 15.86 -3.63
C GLN A 170 1.13 15.68 -2.11
N LYS A 171 2.33 15.55 -1.54
CA LYS A 171 2.52 15.84 -0.13
C LYS A 171 2.19 17.32 0.05
N GLU A 172 0.95 17.60 0.42
CA GLU A 172 0.53 18.96 0.69
C GLU A 172 1.21 19.42 1.99
N GLU A 173 1.76 20.64 1.98
CA GLU A 173 2.04 21.33 3.23
C GLU A 173 0.69 21.57 3.92
N ILE A 174 0.32 20.66 4.82
CA ILE A 174 -0.91 20.77 5.59
C ILE A 174 -0.84 21.91 6.59
N GLN A 175 -2.00 22.51 6.88
CA GLN A 175 -2.08 23.66 7.77
C GLN A 175 -2.19 23.22 9.24
N ASP A 176 -1.79 24.10 10.15
CA ASP A 176 -2.04 23.94 11.57
C ASP A 176 -3.55 24.04 11.86
N LEU A 177 -4.08 23.09 12.63
CA LEU A 177 -5.46 23.10 13.12
C LEU A 177 -5.49 23.71 14.53
N SER A 178 -6.69 24.07 15.02
CA SER A 178 -6.79 24.82 16.28
C SER A 178 -6.27 24.06 17.51
N PHE A 179 -6.19 22.72 17.44
CA PHE A 179 -5.82 21.86 18.55
C PHE A 179 -4.37 21.35 18.50
N LEU A 180 -3.72 21.33 17.34
CA LEU A 180 -2.37 20.76 17.17
C LEU A 180 -1.69 21.28 15.90
N ASP A 181 -0.38 21.48 15.97
CA ASP A 181 0.45 21.83 14.81
C ASP A 181 0.64 20.63 13.87
N ALA A 182 0.68 20.86 12.56
CA ALA A 182 0.75 19.83 11.54
C ALA A 182 1.96 18.89 11.68
N GLU A 183 3.15 19.45 11.91
CA GLU A 183 4.39 18.67 12.09
C GLU A 183 4.30 17.72 13.30
N LYS A 184 3.68 18.20 14.39
CA LYS A 184 3.46 17.38 15.59
C LYS A 184 2.43 16.29 15.35
N ALA A 185 1.37 16.57 14.60
CA ALA A 185 0.37 15.57 14.22
C ALA A 185 1.01 14.41 13.42
N VAL A 186 1.86 14.74 12.44
CA VAL A 186 2.62 13.74 11.66
C VAL A 186 3.54 12.93 12.56
N GLN A 187 4.29 13.57 13.45
CA GLN A 187 5.21 12.88 14.35
C GLN A 187 4.46 11.97 15.34
N MET A 188 3.35 12.44 15.90
CA MET A 188 2.49 11.62 16.77
C MET A 188 1.95 10.39 16.04
N GLY A 189 1.55 10.53 14.76
CA GLY A 189 1.09 9.38 13.98
C GLY A 189 2.18 8.34 13.76
N LYS A 190 3.41 8.75 13.44
CA LYS A 190 4.57 7.84 13.34
C LYS A 190 4.85 7.11 14.65
N GLU A 191 4.81 7.82 15.78
CA GLU A 191 5.02 7.24 17.11
C GLU A 191 3.94 6.23 17.46
N LYS A 192 2.67 6.54 17.16
CA LYS A 192 1.54 5.63 17.41
C LYS A 192 1.57 4.39 16.52
N ILE A 193 1.97 4.52 15.27
CA ILE A 193 2.20 3.38 14.38
C ILE A 193 3.33 2.51 14.93
N LYS A 194 4.43 3.12 15.39
CA LYS A 194 5.56 2.39 15.97
C LYS A 194 5.20 1.67 17.26
N GLU A 195 4.42 2.30 18.12
CA GLU A 195 3.89 1.71 19.35
C GLU A 195 2.99 0.50 19.05
N LEU A 196 2.09 0.64 18.08
CA LEU A 196 1.08 -0.38 17.77
C LEU A 196 1.62 -1.56 16.97
N THR A 197 2.46 -1.29 15.97
CA THR A 197 2.92 -2.31 15.00
C THR A 197 4.38 -2.69 15.18
N GLY A 198 5.16 -1.92 15.94
CA GLY A 198 6.61 -2.09 16.00
C GLY A 198 7.35 -1.64 14.72
N GLN A 199 6.65 -1.16 13.69
CA GLN A 199 7.24 -0.77 12.41
C GLN A 199 7.50 0.74 12.34
N TYR A 200 8.51 1.13 11.56
CA TYR A 200 8.77 2.54 11.26
C TYR A 200 7.90 2.98 10.09
N SER A 201 7.58 4.26 10.01
CA SER A 201 6.72 4.78 8.95
C SER A 201 7.10 6.19 8.51
N GLU A 202 6.75 6.50 7.27
CA GLU A 202 6.85 7.82 6.67
C GLU A 202 5.48 8.28 6.17
N VAL A 203 5.24 9.60 6.19
CA VAL A 203 3.96 10.15 5.74
C VAL A 203 3.95 10.22 4.21
N LEU A 204 2.98 9.53 3.61
CA LEU A 204 2.73 9.56 2.16
C LEU A 204 1.87 10.76 1.79
N VAL A 205 0.77 10.91 2.51
CA VAL A 205 -0.27 11.91 2.25
C VAL A 205 -0.76 12.43 3.59
N ALA A 206 -1.05 13.73 3.65
CA ALA A 206 -1.67 14.35 4.79
C ALA A 206 -2.64 15.44 4.32
N TYR A 207 -3.76 15.59 5.02
CA TYR A 207 -4.73 16.67 4.83
C TYR A 207 -5.15 17.24 6.18
N SER A 208 -5.20 18.56 6.28
CA SER A 208 -5.85 19.28 7.38
C SER A 208 -7.31 19.55 6.99
N LEU A 209 -8.26 18.87 7.64
CA LEU A 209 -9.68 18.95 7.34
C LEU A 209 -10.37 19.78 8.41
N ASN A 210 -10.93 20.93 8.02
CA ASN A 210 -11.82 21.72 8.86
C ASN A 210 -13.25 21.64 8.32
N LYS A 211 -14.17 22.30 9.01
CA LYS A 211 -15.59 22.36 8.62
C LYS A 211 -15.78 22.78 7.16
N GLU A 212 -15.09 23.84 6.70
CA GLU A 212 -15.22 24.34 5.35
C GLU A 212 -14.78 23.29 4.31
N ILE A 213 -13.63 22.65 4.53
CA ILE A 213 -13.10 21.62 3.65
C ILE A 213 -14.01 20.38 3.62
N LEU A 214 -14.47 19.91 4.77
CA LEU A 214 -15.38 18.77 4.86
C LEU A 214 -16.70 19.04 4.12
N THR A 215 -17.24 20.26 4.28
CA THR A 215 -18.44 20.70 3.54
C THR A 215 -18.19 20.70 2.04
N GLU A 216 -17.03 21.21 1.59
CA GLU A 216 -16.68 21.24 0.17
C GLU A 216 -16.49 19.84 -0.43
N LEU A 217 -15.81 18.93 0.30
CA LEU A 217 -15.63 17.53 -0.11
C LEU A 217 -16.98 16.82 -0.26
N GLU A 218 -17.88 17.04 0.68
CA GLU A 218 -19.23 16.49 0.63
C GLU A 218 -20.04 17.03 -0.56
N GLU A 219 -20.03 18.36 -0.77
CA GLU A 219 -20.71 19.00 -1.90
C GLU A 219 -20.20 18.47 -3.25
N LYS A 220 -18.88 18.26 -3.37
CA LYS A 220 -18.27 17.64 -4.55
C LYS A 220 -18.71 16.18 -4.71
N TYR A 221 -18.66 15.39 -3.64
CA TYR A 221 -19.07 14.00 -3.67
C TYR A 221 -20.53 13.83 -4.11
N ARG A 222 -21.45 14.66 -3.62
CA ARG A 222 -22.88 14.66 -4.00
C ARG A 222 -23.12 14.90 -5.50
N GLN A 223 -22.18 15.50 -6.19
CA GLN A 223 -22.24 15.74 -7.64
C GLN A 223 -21.73 14.55 -8.47
N THR A 224 -21.11 13.55 -7.84
CA THR A 224 -20.56 12.38 -8.54
C THR A 224 -21.64 11.40 -9.00
N GLN A 225 -21.37 10.66 -10.07
CA GLN A 225 -22.22 9.55 -10.50
C GLN A 225 -22.35 8.48 -9.39
N LYS A 226 -21.27 8.25 -8.64
CA LYS A 226 -21.24 7.28 -7.55
C LYS A 226 -22.27 7.60 -6.47
N TYR A 227 -22.39 8.86 -6.07
CA TYR A 227 -23.44 9.29 -5.14
C TYR A 227 -24.84 9.02 -5.69
N GLN A 228 -25.08 9.27 -6.99
CA GLN A 228 -26.38 8.98 -7.60
C GLN A 228 -26.71 7.49 -7.59
N GLU A 229 -25.72 6.61 -7.74
CA GLU A 229 -25.86 5.16 -7.62
C GLU A 229 -26.14 4.73 -6.17
N ASP A 230 -25.42 5.31 -5.20
CA ASP A 230 -25.61 5.01 -3.78
C ASP A 230 -27.01 5.44 -3.30
N ALA A 231 -27.46 6.63 -3.70
CA ALA A 231 -28.80 7.15 -3.42
C ALA A 231 -29.92 6.27 -4.00
N GLN A 232 -29.71 5.65 -5.16
CA GLN A 232 -30.68 4.70 -5.74
C GLN A 232 -30.78 3.41 -4.93
N THR A 233 -29.70 3.01 -4.25
CA THR A 233 -29.65 1.78 -3.45
C THR A 233 -29.93 1.98 -1.97
N ARG A 234 -30.25 3.22 -1.54
CA ARG A 234 -30.44 3.60 -0.12
C ARG A 234 -29.21 3.31 0.74
N LYS A 235 -28.03 3.48 0.16
CA LYS A 235 -26.73 3.28 0.83
C LYS A 235 -26.01 4.59 1.08
N GLU A 236 -26.67 5.72 0.88
CA GLU A 236 -26.13 7.03 1.21
C GLU A 236 -25.96 7.15 2.73
N THR A 237 -24.71 7.20 3.18
CA THR A 237 -24.37 7.76 4.49
C THR A 237 -24.35 9.27 4.33
N THR A 238 -25.01 9.97 5.24
CA THR A 238 -25.09 11.43 5.20
C THR A 238 -24.71 11.99 6.55
N VAL A 239 -23.61 12.73 6.57
CA VAL A 239 -23.22 13.57 7.70
C VAL A 239 -23.37 15.01 7.22
N ASP A 240 -24.43 15.71 7.64
CA ASP A 240 -24.76 17.06 7.17
C ASP A 240 -24.62 18.14 8.26
N ASP A 241 -23.99 17.79 9.38
CA ASP A 241 -23.86 18.62 10.57
C ASP A 241 -22.40 19.01 10.90
N TRP A 242 -21.55 19.16 9.87
CA TRP A 242 -20.15 19.57 10.04
C TRP A 242 -20.02 20.84 10.89
N SER A 243 -19.10 20.77 11.85
CA SER A 243 -18.88 21.78 12.87
C SER A 243 -17.39 22.02 13.10
N ASP A 244 -17.06 23.08 13.84
CA ASP A 244 -15.66 23.35 14.22
C ASP A 244 -15.08 22.25 15.15
N ALA A 245 -15.93 21.37 15.69
CA ALA A 245 -15.49 20.20 16.46
C ALA A 245 -14.98 19.05 15.58
N ASP A 246 -15.19 19.13 14.26
CA ASP A 246 -14.78 18.13 13.27
C ASP A 246 -13.41 18.45 12.62
N GLU A 247 -12.62 19.35 13.22
CA GLU A 247 -11.24 19.56 12.80
C GLU A 247 -10.43 18.27 12.96
N ILE A 248 -9.89 17.77 11.85
CA ILE A 248 -9.23 16.46 11.76
C ILE A 248 -7.99 16.56 10.89
N TYR A 249 -6.90 15.93 11.34
CA TYR A 249 -5.81 15.54 10.46
C TYR A 249 -6.07 14.17 9.87
N TYR A 250 -6.22 14.07 8.56
CA TYR A 250 -6.20 12.79 7.83
C TYR A 250 -4.79 12.53 7.33
N MET A 251 -4.23 11.36 7.60
CA MET A 251 -2.88 11.00 7.19
C MET A 251 -2.81 9.56 6.72
N GLU A 252 -1.99 9.33 5.71
CA GLU A 252 -1.63 7.99 5.26
C GLU A 252 -0.13 7.81 5.33
N TYR A 253 0.27 6.66 5.85
CA TYR A 253 1.64 6.32 6.13
C TYR A 253 2.05 5.08 5.33
N GLU A 254 3.20 5.17 4.68
CA GLU A 254 3.94 4.00 4.22
C GLU A 254 4.74 3.42 5.39
N LEU A 255 4.82 2.10 5.44
CA LEU A 255 5.72 1.42 6.37
C LEU A 255 7.12 1.38 5.75
N THR A 256 8.15 1.38 6.60
CA THR A 256 9.54 1.37 6.16
C THR A 256 10.34 0.29 6.87
N LYS A 257 11.29 -0.29 6.12
CA LYS A 257 12.25 -1.27 6.63
C LYS A 257 13.63 -0.91 6.10
N ASP A 258 14.61 -0.83 7.00
CA ASP A 258 16.02 -0.52 6.68
C ASP A 258 16.20 0.77 5.86
N GLY A 259 15.32 1.76 6.12
CA GLY A 259 15.33 3.04 5.42
C GLY A 259 14.72 3.02 4.02
N LEU A 260 14.12 1.91 3.59
CA LEU A 260 13.37 1.79 2.34
C LEU A 260 11.86 1.76 2.60
N PRO A 261 11.05 2.33 1.70
CA PRO A 261 9.60 2.19 1.75
C PRO A 261 9.17 0.75 1.42
N ILE A 262 8.09 0.30 2.05
CA ILE A 262 7.35 -0.89 1.67
C ILE A 262 6.23 -0.45 0.74
N TYR A 263 6.09 -1.13 -0.41
CA TYR A 263 5.08 -0.83 -1.43
C TYR A 263 3.68 -0.63 -0.81
N SER A 264 3.12 0.55 -1.06
CA SER A 264 1.90 1.08 -0.41
C SER A 264 0.70 1.15 -1.36
N GLY A 265 0.94 1.13 -2.67
CA GLY A 265 -0.04 1.33 -3.72
C GLY A 265 -0.52 2.77 -3.89
N ILE A 266 0.08 3.74 -3.18
CA ILE A 266 -0.21 5.18 -3.32
C ILE A 266 0.98 5.86 -3.96
N ASN A 267 0.74 6.81 -4.87
CA ASN A 267 1.79 7.60 -5.53
C ASN A 267 2.78 6.79 -6.36
N GLU A 268 2.43 5.54 -6.69
CA GLU A 268 3.32 4.61 -7.37
C GLU A 268 2.52 3.71 -8.31
N PRO A 269 3.13 3.21 -9.40
CA PRO A 269 2.45 2.35 -10.34
C PRO A 269 2.07 1.00 -9.71
N GLY A 270 0.88 0.51 -10.04
CA GLY A 270 0.39 -0.79 -9.59
C GLY A 270 1.33 -1.94 -9.95
N ILE A 271 1.29 -3.02 -9.17
CA ILE A 271 2.00 -4.27 -9.51
C ILE A 271 1.18 -5.01 -10.56
N SER A 272 1.76 -5.20 -11.74
CA SER A 272 1.24 -6.08 -12.78
C SER A 272 1.96 -7.42 -12.71
N MET A 273 1.23 -8.52 -12.90
CA MET A 273 1.82 -9.85 -12.90
C MET A 273 1.26 -10.72 -14.00
N ALA A 274 2.13 -11.54 -14.59
CA ALA A 274 1.76 -12.56 -15.57
C ALA A 274 1.41 -13.91 -14.92
N VAL A 275 1.40 -14.01 -13.59
CA VAL A 275 1.11 -15.24 -12.85
C VAL A 275 -0.34 -15.29 -12.34
N GLU A 276 -0.91 -16.49 -12.28
CA GLU A 276 -2.34 -16.68 -11.93
C GLU A 276 -2.71 -16.34 -10.48
N THR A 277 -1.73 -16.19 -9.60
CA THR A 277 -1.98 -15.94 -8.17
C THR A 277 -1.99 -14.46 -7.88
N PHE A 278 -3.18 -13.88 -7.68
CA PHE A 278 -3.32 -12.51 -7.20
C PHE A 278 -3.06 -12.46 -5.68
N TRP A 279 -2.17 -11.58 -5.22
CA TRP A 279 -2.07 -11.21 -3.82
C TRP A 279 -2.00 -9.68 -3.71
N THR A 280 -2.51 -9.14 -2.61
CA THR A 280 -2.39 -7.72 -2.31
C THR A 280 -1.04 -7.48 -1.63
N ALA A 281 -0.11 -6.84 -2.33
CA ALA A 281 1.19 -6.47 -1.75
C ALA A 281 1.17 -5.11 -1.04
N GLU A 282 0.15 -4.28 -1.31
CA GLU A 282 0.02 -2.92 -0.79
C GLU A 282 -0.05 -2.93 0.72
N THR A 283 0.87 -2.24 1.40
CA THR A 283 0.92 -2.13 2.85
C THR A 283 0.94 -0.66 3.27
N ARG A 284 -0.10 -0.20 3.97
CA ARG A 284 -0.20 1.19 4.45
C ARG A 284 -1.09 1.33 5.66
N ILE A 285 -0.93 2.45 6.39
CA ILE A 285 -1.79 2.81 7.51
C ILE A 285 -2.46 4.15 7.26
N THR A 286 -3.79 4.18 7.34
CA THR A 286 -4.59 5.40 7.35
C THR A 286 -4.87 5.78 8.81
N MET A 287 -4.75 7.05 9.16
CA MET A 287 -5.00 7.58 10.50
C MET A 287 -5.74 8.90 10.44
N MET A 288 -6.71 9.09 11.34
CA MET A 288 -7.31 10.39 11.61
C MET A 288 -7.06 10.80 13.07
N LEU A 289 -6.58 12.03 13.27
CA LEU A 289 -6.41 12.64 14.58
C LEU A 289 -7.38 13.82 14.75
N ASP A 290 -8.11 13.85 15.86
CA ASP A 290 -8.90 15.00 16.30
C ASP A 290 -8.32 15.57 17.62
N LYS A 291 -8.98 16.58 18.19
CA LYS A 291 -8.59 17.22 19.45
C LYS A 291 -8.47 16.25 20.65
N ASP A 292 -9.11 15.09 20.61
CA ASP A 292 -9.11 14.08 21.67
C ASP A 292 -8.09 12.96 21.40
N GLY A 293 -7.39 12.98 20.26
CA GLY A 293 -6.36 12.00 19.89
C GLY A 293 -6.73 11.18 18.65
N ILE A 294 -6.41 9.88 18.68
CA ILE A 294 -6.74 8.98 17.56
C ILE A 294 -8.26 8.85 17.47
N ARG A 295 -8.80 9.27 16.33
CA ARG A 295 -10.22 9.09 15.98
C ARG A 295 -10.41 7.87 15.09
N TYR A 296 -9.46 7.63 14.19
CA TYR A 296 -9.48 6.48 13.29
C TYR A 296 -8.06 5.98 13.05
N ILE A 297 -7.88 4.67 12.97
CA ILE A 297 -6.65 4.08 12.43
C ILE A 297 -6.96 2.75 11.77
N ALA A 298 -6.48 2.54 10.55
CA ALA A 298 -6.66 1.29 9.82
C ALA A 298 -5.39 0.87 9.10
N SER A 299 -5.04 -0.42 9.19
CA SER A 299 -3.98 -1.03 8.40
C SER A 299 -4.60 -1.76 7.20
N LYS A 300 -4.19 -1.38 5.99
CA LYS A 300 -4.49 -2.07 4.73
C LYS A 300 -3.25 -2.85 4.30
N GLY A 301 -3.44 -4.09 3.85
CA GLY A 301 -2.35 -4.97 3.41
C GLY A 301 -1.84 -5.94 4.45
N GLY A 302 -2.12 -5.66 5.71
CA GLY A 302 -1.61 -6.38 6.86
C GLY A 302 -0.33 -5.77 7.41
N SER A 303 -0.19 -5.83 8.73
CA SER A 303 1.09 -5.63 9.41
C SER A 303 1.80 -6.98 9.57
N PHE A 304 3.13 -6.96 9.53
CA PHE A 304 3.95 -8.17 9.53
C PHE A 304 5.13 -8.01 10.48
N ASP A 305 5.50 -9.12 11.12
CA ASP A 305 6.77 -9.24 11.81
C ASP A 305 7.80 -9.82 10.84
N ALA A 306 8.89 -9.09 10.64
CA ALA A 306 10.02 -9.52 9.84
C ALA A 306 11.00 -10.33 10.70
N SER A 307 11.42 -11.50 10.20
CA SER A 307 12.38 -12.36 10.90
C SER A 307 13.68 -11.60 11.25
N PRO A 308 14.18 -11.70 12.49
CA PRO A 308 15.41 -11.00 12.89
C PRO A 308 16.69 -11.61 12.30
N GLU A 309 16.64 -12.82 11.73
CA GLU A 309 17.80 -13.60 11.28
C GLU A 309 18.07 -13.49 9.76
N ALA A 310 17.62 -12.40 9.12
CA ALA A 310 17.73 -12.24 7.68
C ALA A 310 19.17 -11.89 7.23
N GLU A 311 19.75 -12.72 6.37
CA GLU A 311 21.10 -12.51 5.83
C GLU A 311 21.10 -11.35 4.81
N ALA A 312 21.99 -10.37 5.04
CA ALA A 312 22.17 -9.23 4.16
C ALA A 312 22.96 -9.62 2.91
N GLN A 313 22.44 -9.24 1.75
CA GLN A 313 23.00 -9.56 0.45
C GLN A 313 23.27 -8.29 -0.34
N THR A 314 24.33 -8.28 -1.14
CA THR A 314 24.63 -7.17 -2.04
C THR A 314 23.55 -7.06 -3.10
N ILE A 315 23.01 -5.86 -3.29
CA ILE A 315 22.04 -5.61 -4.35
C ILE A 315 22.73 -5.36 -5.70
N ILE A 316 22.02 -5.61 -6.80
CA ILE A 316 22.39 -5.10 -8.11
C ILE A 316 22.25 -3.58 -8.13
N SER A 317 22.97 -2.91 -9.04
CA SER A 317 22.87 -1.46 -9.17
C SER A 317 21.60 -1.03 -9.92
N ALA A 318 21.24 0.26 -9.80
CA ALA A 318 20.13 0.84 -10.56
C ALA A 318 20.36 0.72 -12.08
N GLU A 319 21.60 0.84 -12.53
CA GLU A 319 21.97 0.65 -13.94
C GLU A 319 21.71 -0.78 -14.40
N ALA A 320 22.07 -1.79 -13.60
CA ALA A 320 21.79 -3.18 -13.94
C ALA A 320 20.28 -3.46 -14.05
N ALA A 321 19.48 -2.91 -13.12
CA ALA A 321 18.03 -3.00 -13.19
C ALA A 321 17.46 -2.28 -14.41
N LEU A 322 17.97 -1.09 -14.74
CA LEU A 322 17.58 -0.32 -15.92
C LEU A 322 17.89 -1.07 -17.22
N GLU A 323 19.07 -1.70 -17.33
CA GLU A 323 19.43 -2.50 -18.50
C GLU A 323 18.49 -3.71 -18.66
N ALA A 324 18.12 -4.38 -17.58
CA ALA A 324 17.12 -5.46 -17.64
C ALA A 324 15.77 -4.97 -18.20
N VAL A 325 15.32 -3.78 -17.80
CA VAL A 325 14.07 -3.18 -18.32
C VAL A 325 14.22 -2.73 -19.78
N LYS A 326 15.36 -2.15 -20.16
CA LYS A 326 15.66 -1.81 -21.56
C LYS A 326 15.55 -3.04 -22.46
N GLU A 327 16.10 -4.18 -22.04
CA GLU A 327 16.01 -5.43 -22.80
C GLU A 327 14.56 -5.91 -22.98
N ILE A 328 13.72 -5.80 -21.95
CA ILE A 328 12.28 -6.13 -22.04
C ILE A 328 11.61 -5.26 -23.10
N TYR A 329 11.83 -3.94 -23.07
CA TYR A 329 11.15 -2.99 -23.95
C TYR A 329 11.70 -2.97 -25.37
N MET A 330 12.97 -3.33 -25.59
CA MET A 330 13.51 -3.57 -26.94
C MET A 330 12.85 -4.77 -27.62
N ASN A 331 12.40 -5.77 -26.86
CA ASN A 331 11.74 -6.98 -27.37
C ASN A 331 10.19 -6.86 -27.38
N THR A 332 9.64 -5.78 -26.84
CA THR A 332 8.20 -5.55 -26.74
C THR A 332 7.71 -4.66 -27.89
N ILE A 333 6.60 -5.03 -28.53
CA ILE A 333 5.97 -4.19 -29.55
C ILE A 333 5.18 -3.08 -28.85
N LEU A 334 5.71 -1.85 -28.89
CA LEU A 334 5.07 -0.67 -28.32
C LEU A 334 4.12 -0.01 -29.33
N SER A 335 2.92 0.34 -28.87
CA SER A 335 1.91 1.06 -29.68
C SER A 335 2.10 2.58 -29.66
N SER A 336 2.86 3.09 -28.70
CA SER A 336 3.23 4.48 -28.53
C SER A 336 4.60 4.59 -27.86
N GLN A 337 5.22 5.76 -27.98
CA GLN A 337 6.45 6.07 -27.25
C GLN A 337 6.18 6.07 -25.75
N VAL A 338 7.05 5.43 -24.97
CA VAL A 338 7.01 5.45 -23.49
C VAL A 338 8.26 6.12 -22.92
N THR A 339 8.14 6.63 -21.70
CA THR A 339 9.23 7.30 -20.98
C THR A 339 9.50 6.58 -19.67
N ILE A 340 10.74 6.17 -19.42
CA ILE A 340 11.18 5.78 -18.07
C ILE A 340 11.45 7.07 -17.31
N SER A 341 10.73 7.31 -16.22
CA SER A 341 10.70 8.61 -15.52
C SER A 341 11.20 8.58 -14.08
N ARG A 342 11.26 7.41 -13.46
CA ARG A 342 11.74 7.28 -12.08
C ARG A 342 12.27 5.88 -11.80
N ILE A 343 13.36 5.80 -11.04
CA ILE A 343 13.96 4.55 -10.58
C ILE A 343 14.24 4.66 -9.09
N TRP A 344 13.74 3.72 -8.28
CA TRP A 344 13.99 3.70 -6.84
C TRP A 344 14.00 2.28 -6.30
N LEU A 345 14.53 2.12 -5.09
CA LEU A 345 14.53 0.85 -4.37
C LEU A 345 13.37 0.85 -3.35
N GLU A 346 12.60 -0.23 -3.33
CA GLU A 346 11.48 -0.44 -2.39
C GLU A 346 11.44 -1.91 -1.93
N TYR A 347 10.77 -2.15 -0.81
CA TYR A 347 10.43 -3.49 -0.37
C TYR A 347 9.03 -3.88 -0.88
N VAL A 348 8.89 -5.10 -1.38
CA VAL A 348 7.60 -5.65 -1.81
C VAL A 348 7.33 -6.92 -1.02
N VAL A 349 6.09 -7.05 -0.53
CA VAL A 349 5.58 -8.29 0.06
C VAL A 349 5.24 -9.26 -1.06
N VAL A 350 5.91 -10.41 -1.11
CA VAL A 350 5.72 -11.45 -2.13
C VAL A 350 5.44 -12.82 -1.48
N PRO A 351 4.63 -13.70 -2.08
CA PRO A 351 4.41 -15.04 -1.57
C PRO A 351 5.71 -15.84 -1.55
N ASP A 352 5.92 -16.59 -0.47
CA ASP A 352 6.95 -17.59 -0.46
C ASP A 352 6.49 -18.81 -1.29
N ARG A 353 7.19 -19.09 -2.38
CA ARG A 353 6.87 -20.23 -3.25
C ARG A 353 7.36 -21.56 -2.67
N GLU A 354 8.33 -21.52 -1.76
CA GLU A 354 8.87 -22.71 -1.11
C GLU A 354 8.00 -23.11 0.09
N GLU A 355 7.41 -22.13 0.77
CA GLU A 355 6.57 -22.33 1.95
C GLU A 355 5.13 -21.84 1.72
N LYS A 356 4.18 -22.79 1.70
CA LYS A 356 2.76 -22.46 1.51
C LYS A 356 2.27 -21.49 2.58
N GLU A 357 1.52 -20.48 2.14
CA GLU A 357 0.87 -19.46 2.99
C GLU A 357 1.83 -18.56 3.79
N GLN A 358 3.11 -18.54 3.41
CA GLN A 358 4.09 -17.58 3.92
C GLN A 358 4.37 -16.49 2.90
N TYR A 359 4.90 -15.38 3.39
CA TYR A 359 5.29 -14.22 2.60
C TYR A 359 6.72 -13.85 2.93
N LYS A 360 7.37 -13.18 1.98
CA LYS A 360 8.70 -12.61 2.11
C LYS A 360 8.63 -11.11 1.82
N LEU A 361 9.47 -10.34 2.49
CA LEU A 361 9.75 -8.95 2.15
C LEU A 361 11.06 -8.93 1.36
N VAL A 362 10.97 -8.57 0.09
CA VAL A 362 12.09 -8.63 -0.87
C VAL A 362 12.36 -7.24 -1.42
N PRO A 363 13.62 -6.79 -1.52
CA PRO A 363 13.94 -5.50 -2.11
C PRO A 363 13.87 -5.60 -3.64
N TYR A 364 13.21 -4.63 -4.27
CA TYR A 364 13.07 -4.50 -5.72
C TYR A 364 13.47 -3.10 -6.17
N TRP A 365 14.17 -3.04 -7.31
CA TRP A 365 14.27 -1.83 -8.10
C TRP A 365 12.96 -1.63 -8.86
N CYS A 366 12.22 -0.57 -8.53
CA CYS A 366 11.04 -0.14 -9.25
C CYS A 366 11.46 0.83 -10.37
N VAL A 367 11.16 0.48 -11.61
CA VAL A 367 11.43 1.30 -12.80
C VAL A 367 10.10 1.72 -13.38
N GLN A 368 9.72 2.98 -13.14
CA GLN A 368 8.45 3.54 -13.60
C GLN A 368 8.52 3.90 -15.09
N ILE A 369 7.47 3.49 -15.81
CA ILE A 369 7.25 3.74 -17.23
C ILE A 369 5.96 4.52 -17.41
N ASP A 370 6.08 5.73 -17.94
CA ASP A 370 4.97 6.62 -18.24
C ASP A 370 4.59 6.55 -19.72
N SER A 371 3.29 6.44 -19.96
CA SER A 371 2.69 6.48 -21.28
C SER A 371 2.18 7.88 -21.63
N PRO A 372 2.07 8.25 -22.93
CA PRO A 372 1.56 9.55 -23.34
C PRO A 372 0.10 9.78 -22.96
N SER A 373 -0.66 8.73 -22.61
CA SER A 373 -2.04 8.84 -22.13
C SER A 373 -2.13 9.27 -20.66
N GLY A 374 -1.00 9.46 -19.97
CA GLY A 374 -0.95 9.81 -18.55
C GLY A 374 -1.05 8.60 -17.60
N ASN A 375 -1.03 7.38 -18.13
CA ASN A 375 -0.98 6.17 -17.30
C ASN A 375 0.48 5.82 -17.00
N SER A 376 0.74 5.40 -15.78
CA SER A 376 2.05 4.91 -15.32
C SER A 376 1.97 3.41 -15.01
N SER A 377 2.99 2.68 -15.41
CA SER A 377 3.26 1.28 -15.03
C SER A 377 4.66 1.17 -14.45
N ALA A 378 5.04 0.01 -13.91
CA ALA A 378 6.41 -0.23 -13.47
C ALA A 378 6.84 -1.66 -13.75
N GLU A 379 8.11 -1.83 -14.11
CA GLU A 379 8.81 -3.11 -13.98
C GLU A 379 9.51 -3.13 -12.63
N ARG A 380 9.42 -4.25 -11.92
CA ARG A 380 10.06 -4.44 -10.61
C ARG A 380 11.10 -5.53 -10.72
N ILE A 381 12.36 -5.15 -10.62
CA ILE A 381 13.51 -6.04 -10.76
C ILE A 381 14.03 -6.40 -9.37
N ASN A 382 14.02 -7.68 -9.03
CA ASN A 382 14.51 -8.21 -7.75
C ASN A 382 15.94 -7.72 -7.54
N ALA A 383 16.16 -6.97 -6.47
CA ALA A 383 17.44 -6.31 -6.25
C ALA A 383 18.55 -7.33 -5.89
N ILE A 384 18.21 -8.55 -5.51
CA ILE A 384 19.16 -9.62 -5.20
C ILE A 384 19.47 -10.47 -6.44
N THR A 385 18.44 -10.89 -7.18
CA THR A 385 18.60 -11.85 -8.27
C THR A 385 18.67 -11.23 -9.66
N GLY A 386 18.16 -10.00 -9.83
CA GLY A 386 17.95 -9.37 -11.13
C GLY A 386 16.75 -9.90 -11.92
N GLY A 387 15.96 -10.82 -11.35
CA GLY A 387 14.73 -11.33 -11.97
C GLY A 387 13.58 -10.32 -11.90
N ASN A 388 12.55 -10.47 -12.73
CA ASN A 388 11.42 -9.55 -12.77
C ASN A 388 10.19 -10.13 -12.03
N LEU A 389 9.63 -9.34 -11.12
CA LEU A 389 8.45 -9.67 -10.31
C LEU A 389 7.24 -10.06 -11.15
N SER A 390 7.08 -9.50 -12.35
CA SER A 390 5.99 -9.84 -13.28
C SER A 390 5.97 -11.33 -13.65
N TYR A 391 7.13 -12.00 -13.59
CA TYR A 391 7.29 -13.45 -13.79
C TYR A 391 7.45 -14.22 -12.46
N GLY A 392 7.39 -13.48 -11.35
CA GLY A 392 7.40 -13.95 -9.97
C GLY A 392 8.77 -14.38 -9.45
N GLU A 393 9.79 -13.66 -9.90
CA GLU A 393 11.16 -13.69 -9.39
C GLU A 393 11.40 -12.62 -8.31
#